data_AF-A0A7X4H7Q3-F1
#
_entry.id   AF-A0A7X4H7Q3-F1
#
_cell.length_a   1.000
_cell.length_b   1.000
_cell.length_c   1.000
_cell.angle_alpha   90.00
_cell.angle_beta   90.00
_cell.angle_gamma   90.00
#
_symmetry.space_group_name_H-M   'P 1'
#
loop_
_entity.id
_entity.type
_entity.pdbx_description
1 polymer ?
#
loop_
_entity_poly.entity_id
_entity_poly.type
_entity_poly.pdbx_seq_one_letter_code
_entity_poly.pdbx_strand_id
1 'polypeptide(L)'
;MDYETIGKLIFGQQRLKVELDFFRASGAHVGADAWEALLADVAAGDLAVDELQRRPAEADPAQVQAALDRCLRASATLKGLQC
;
A
#
# COMPACT_ATOMS: atom_id res chain seq x y z
N MET A 1 -9.11 -15.70 -11.54
CA MET A 1 -8.27 -14.59 -11.05
C MET A 1 -9.15 -13.37 -10.93
N ASP A 2 -9.21 -12.76 -9.75
CA ASP A 2 -10.05 -11.58 -9.50
C ASP A 2 -9.31 -10.31 -9.97
N TYR A 3 -9.59 -9.91 -11.21
CA TYR A 3 -8.99 -8.73 -11.81
C TYR A 3 -9.45 -7.43 -11.16
N GLU A 4 -10.61 -7.41 -10.48
CA GLU A 4 -11.09 -6.24 -9.78
C GLU A 4 -10.21 -5.95 -8.56
N THR A 5 -9.94 -6.98 -7.75
CA THR A 5 -9.08 -6.86 -6.56
C THR A 5 -7.64 -6.53 -6.95
N ILE A 6 -7.11 -7.13 -8.02
CA ILE A 6 -5.79 -6.77 -8.57
C ILE A 6 -5.76 -5.30 -9.00
N GLY A 7 -6.77 -4.84 -9.74
CA GLY A 7 -6.86 -3.45 -10.18
C GLY A 7 -6.92 -2.47 -9.01
N LYS A 8 -7.72 -2.77 -7.99
CA LYS A 8 -7.81 -1.99 -6.76
C LYS A 8 -6.47 -1.92 -6.01
N LEU A 9 -5.76 -3.04 -5.91
CA LEU A 9 -4.44 -3.07 -5.27
C LEU A 9 -3.44 -2.20 -6.03
N ILE A 10 -3.31 -2.39 -7.34
CA ILE A 10 -2.35 -1.62 -8.16
C ILE A 10 -2.64 -0.12 -8.07
N PHE A 11 -3.90 0.27 -8.27
CA PHE A 11 -4.31 1.66 -8.19
C PHE A 11 -4.13 2.25 -6.78
N GLY A 12 -4.57 1.52 -5.76
CA GLY A 12 -4.44 1.92 -4.36
C GLY A 12 -2.99 2.14 -3.96
N GLN A 13 -2.10 1.22 -4.35
CA GLN A 13 -0.67 1.29 -4.04
C GLN A 13 -0.01 2.50 -4.71
N GLN A 14 -0.29 2.74 -6.00
CA GLN A 14 0.24 3.91 -6.70
C GLN A 14 -0.21 5.22 -6.06
N ARG A 15 -1.51 5.32 -5.74
CA ARG A 15 -2.06 6.49 -5.05
C ARG A 15 -1.41 6.71 -3.68
N LEU A 16 -1.29 5.65 -2.89
CA LEU A 16 -0.71 5.71 -1.56
C LEU A 16 0.74 6.22 -1.59
N LYS A 17 1.54 5.78 -2.57
CA LYS A 17 2.92 6.26 -2.76
C LYS A 17 2.98 7.75 -3.06
N VAL A 18 2.11 8.23 -3.93
CA VAL A 18 2.01 9.67 -4.23
C VAL A 18 1.62 10.47 -2.98
N GLU A 19 0.62 10.01 -2.22
CA GLU A 19 0.21 10.65 -0.96
C GLU A 19 1.35 10.64 0.08
N LEU A 20 2.11 9.55 0.16
CA LEU A 20 3.28 9.42 1.05
C LEU A 20 4.39 10.41 0.68
N ASP A 21 4.68 10.58 -0.61
CA ASP A 21 5.70 11.50 -1.09
C ASP A 21 5.33 12.95 -0.78
N PHE A 22 4.05 13.32 -0.98
CA PHE A 22 3.54 14.63 -0.55
C PHE A 22 3.65 14.82 0.96
N PHE A 23 3.35 13.79 1.75
CA PHE A 23 3.46 13.83 3.19
C PHE A 23 4.91 14.02 3.65
N ARG A 24 5.87 13.32 3.05
CA ARG A 24 7.30 13.50 3.33
C ARG A 24 7.78 14.90 2.96
N ALA A 25 7.32 15.44 1.84
CA ALA A 25 7.68 16.77 1.38
C ALA A 25 7.13 17.89 2.28
N SER A 26 6.06 17.65 3.06
CA SER A 26 5.48 18.65 3.96
C SER A 26 6.32 18.89 5.22
N GLY A 27 7.28 18.01 5.53
CA GLY A 27 8.09 18.10 6.74
C GLY A 27 7.31 17.79 8.03
N ALA A 28 6.14 17.15 7.94
CA ALA A 28 5.35 16.77 9.10
C ALA A 28 6.12 15.81 10.04
N HIS A 29 6.12 16.11 11.34
CA HIS A 29 6.67 15.22 12.36
C HIS A 29 5.63 14.18 12.79
N VAL A 30 6.01 12.90 12.70
CA VAL A 30 5.15 11.75 13.00
C VAL A 30 5.71 10.90 14.13
N GLY A 31 4.82 10.29 14.90
CA GLY A 31 5.19 9.26 15.87
C GLY A 31 5.86 8.07 15.15
N ALA A 32 6.99 7.60 15.69
CA ALA A 32 7.83 6.59 15.04
C ALA A 32 7.07 5.29 14.73
N ASP A 33 6.31 4.76 15.69
CA ASP A 33 5.68 3.43 15.57
C ASP A 33 4.62 3.37 14.44
N ALA A 34 3.74 4.37 14.37
CA ALA A 34 2.69 4.41 13.36
C ALA A 34 3.27 4.65 11.95
N TRP A 35 4.34 5.45 11.87
CA TRP A 35 5.05 5.69 10.63
C TRP A 35 5.78 4.45 10.13
N GLU A 36 6.49 3.74 11.01
CA GLU A 36 7.18 2.49 10.66
C GLU A 36 6.21 1.40 10.20
N ALA A 37 5.09 1.23 10.93
CA ALA A 37 4.04 0.29 10.54
C ALA A 37 3.44 0.63 9.17
N LEU A 38 3.22 1.91 8.89
CA LEU A 38 2.76 2.39 7.59
C LEU A 38 3.75 2.03 6.49
N LEU A 39 5.04 2.31 6.68
CA LEU A 39 6.07 2.02 5.69
C LEU A 39 6.22 0.51 5.44
N ALA A 40 6.04 -0.32 6.48
CA ALA A 40 6.05 -1.77 6.34
C ALA A 40 4.86 -2.27 5.50
N ASP A 41 3.64 -1.75 5.73
CA ASP A 41 2.46 -2.09 4.92
C ASP A 41 2.64 -1.62 3.45
N VAL A 42 3.22 -0.43 3.23
CA VAL A 42 3.55 0.08 1.87
C VAL A 42 4.55 -0.84 1.17
N ALA A 43 5.64 -1.23 1.84
CA ALA A 43 6.66 -2.11 1.27
C ALA A 43 6.10 -3.49 0.91
N ALA A 44 5.23 -4.04 1.76
CA ALA A 44 4.54 -5.30 1.48
C ALA A 44 3.61 -5.19 0.25
N GLY A 45 2.92 -4.05 0.10
CA GLY A 45 2.10 -3.76 -1.09
C GLY A 45 2.94 -3.67 -2.37
N ASP A 46 4.11 -3.04 -2.31
CA ASP A 46 5.03 -2.94 -3.46
C ASP A 46 5.52 -4.32 -3.91
N LEU A 47 5.89 -5.20 -2.97
CA LEU A 47 6.29 -6.57 -3.29
C LEU A 47 5.15 -7.37 -3.95
N ALA A 48 3.92 -7.21 -3.46
CA ALA A 48 2.76 -7.89 -4.03
C ALA A 48 2.46 -7.39 -5.45
N VAL A 49 2.53 -6.08 -5.70
CA VAL A 49 2.33 -5.51 -7.04
C VAL A 49 3.43 -5.96 -8.01
N ASP A 50 4.67 -6.00 -7.55
CA ASP A 50 5.82 -6.44 -8.34
C ASP A 50 5.72 -7.94 -8.73
N GLU A 51 5.32 -8.80 -7.79
CA GLU A 51 5.06 -10.22 -8.07
C GLU A 51 3.90 -10.40 -9.07
N LEU A 52 2.82 -9.63 -8.91
CA LEU A 52 1.69 -9.61 -9.85
C LEU A 52 2.10 -9.20 -11.27
N GLN A 53 3.01 -8.24 -11.40
CA GLN A 53 3.51 -7.79 -12.70
C GLN A 53 4.40 -8.83 -13.37
N ARG A 54 5.25 -9.53 -12.61
CA ARG A 54 6.14 -10.56 -13.16
C ARG A 54 5.43 -11.85 -13.49
N ARG A 55 4.52 -12.29 -12.62
CA ARG A 55 3.88 -13.62 -12.68
C ARG A 55 2.38 -13.51 -12.43
N PRO A 56 1.63 -12.81 -13.30
CA PRO A 56 0.19 -12.61 -13.10
C PRO A 56 -0.57 -13.93 -13.01
N ALA A 57 -0.20 -14.94 -13.82
CA ALA A 57 -0.85 -16.25 -13.84
C ALA A 57 -0.70 -17.06 -12.55
N GLU A 58 0.31 -16.77 -11.72
CA GLU A 58 0.63 -17.49 -10.47
C GLU A 58 0.10 -16.74 -9.23
N ALA A 59 -0.58 -15.62 -9.42
CA ALA A 59 -1.09 -14.79 -8.34
C ALA A 59 -2.11 -15.53 -7.47
N ASP A 60 -1.77 -15.74 -6.20
CA ASP A 60 -2.69 -16.27 -5.20
C ASP A 60 -3.71 -15.18 -4.80
N PRO A 61 -5.02 -15.35 -5.08
CA PRO A 61 -6.03 -14.37 -4.72
C PRO A 61 -6.05 -13.99 -3.23
N ALA A 62 -5.70 -14.92 -2.33
CA ALA A 62 -5.65 -14.65 -0.90
C ALA A 62 -4.50 -13.70 -0.55
N GLN A 63 -3.35 -13.85 -1.22
CA GLN A 63 -2.21 -12.94 -1.05
C GLN A 63 -2.52 -11.55 -1.62
N VAL A 64 -3.19 -11.49 -2.78
CA VAL A 64 -3.62 -10.21 -3.37
C VAL A 64 -4.60 -9.49 -2.45
N GLN A 65 -5.58 -10.19 -1.88
CA GLN A 65 -6.51 -9.60 -0.93
C GLN A 65 -5.80 -9.11 0.33
N ALA A 66 -4.88 -9.91 0.89
CA ALA A 66 -4.10 -9.50 2.07
C ALA A 66 -3.20 -8.29 1.78
N ALA A 67 -2.69 -8.14 0.56
CA ALA A 67 -1.95 -6.95 0.14
C ALA A 67 -2.87 -5.73 -0.03
N LEU A 68 -4.08 -5.92 -0.56
CA LEU A 68 -5.08 -4.86 -0.64
C LEU A 68 -5.49 -4.36 0.75
N ASP A 69 -5.71 -5.26 1.71
CA ASP A 69 -6.05 -4.89 3.08
C ASP A 69 -4.91 -4.09 3.75
N ARG A 70 -3.64 -4.47 3.50
CA ARG A 70 -2.47 -3.67 3.93
C ARG A 70 -2.47 -2.28 3.32
N CYS A 71 -2.71 -2.17 2.02
CA CYS A 71 -2.79 -0.88 1.34
C CYS A 71 -3.89 0.02 1.93
N LEU A 72 -5.07 -0.55 2.23
CA LEU A 72 -6.18 0.18 2.85
C LEU A 72 -5.83 0.67 4.26
N ARG A 73 -5.17 -0.18 5.08
CA ARG A 73 -4.68 0.21 6.40
C ARG A 73 -3.64 1.32 6.32
N ALA A 74 -2.62 1.18 5.47
CA ALA A 74 -1.60 2.21 5.31
C ALA A 74 -2.20 3.56 4.84
N SER A 75 -3.20 3.53 3.95
CA SER A 75 -3.93 4.75 3.57
C SER A 75 -4.69 5.37 4.74
N ALA A 76 -5.34 4.55 5.59
CA ALA A 76 -6.01 5.04 6.79
C ALA A 76 -5.01 5.63 7.81
N THR A 77 -3.88 4.97 8.03
CA THR A 77 -2.80 5.45 8.90
C THR A 77 -2.24 6.77 8.37
N LEU A 78 -1.98 6.90 7.07
CA LEU A 78 -1.48 8.12 6.47
C LEU A 78 -2.42 9.30 6.71
N LYS A 79 -3.73 9.09 6.50
CA LYS A 79 -4.76 10.10 6.78
C LYS A 79 -4.81 10.47 8.26
N GLY A 80 -4.66 9.50 9.15
CA GLY A 80 -4.60 9.74 10.59
C GLY A 80 -3.40 10.58 11.01
N LEU A 81 -2.26 10.46 10.31
CA LEU A 81 -1.06 11.25 10.55
C LEU A 81 -1.12 12.68 9.96
N GLN A 82 -2.10 12.96 9.10
CA GLN A 82 -2.34 14.28 8.49
C GLN A 82 -3.27 15.18 9.31
N CYS A 83 -3.93 14.63 10.33
CA CYS A 83 -4.85 15.33 11.23
C CYS A 83 -4.12 15.82 12.48
#